data_AF-A0A5B7A204-F1
#
_entry.id   AF-A0A5B7A204-F1
#
_cell.length_a   1.000
_cell.length_b   1.000
_cell.length_c   1.000
_cell.angle_alpha   90.00
_cell.angle_beta   90.00
_cell.angle_gamma   90.00
#
_symmetry.space_group_name_H-M   'P 1'
#
loop_
_entity.id
_entity.type
_entity.pdbx_description
1 polymer ?
#
loop_
_entity_poly.entity_id
_entity_poly.type
_entity_poly.pdbx_seq_one_letter_code
_entity_poly.pdbx_strand_id
1 'polypeptide(L)'
;LRDAFFRLSLSLTLIEKHHVMLQSVEITDSMKQGKLFVTGEQLVELRNFRNSITSLPKLNVKYYCVPVLHLPSSGFVMEGMTFMLMKLVYRQESGDGDDDSDMITGAFEFEDDEDGAFQEALTEIFKNHKNK
;
A
#
# COMPACT_ATOMS: atom_id res chain seq x y z
N LEU A 1 -15.56 -11.55 -5.98
CA LEU A 1 -14.64 -12.55 -5.37
C LEU A 1 -13.18 -12.12 -5.44
N ARG A 2 -12.56 -11.94 -6.62
CA ARG A 2 -11.14 -11.51 -6.73
C ARG A 2 -10.81 -10.24 -5.94
N ASP A 3 -11.69 -9.25 -6.06
CA ASP A 3 -11.59 -7.96 -5.38
C ASP A 3 -11.64 -8.09 -3.83
N ALA A 4 -12.53 -8.94 -3.30
CA ALA A 4 -12.58 -9.25 -1.87
C ALA A 4 -11.33 -10.01 -1.38
N PHE A 5 -10.80 -10.94 -2.17
CA PHE A 5 -9.55 -11.63 -1.88
C PHE A 5 -8.35 -10.68 -1.87
N PHE A 6 -8.32 -9.71 -2.78
CA PHE A 6 -7.29 -8.68 -2.82
C PHE A 6 -7.32 -7.82 -1.56
N ARG A 7 -8.50 -7.30 -1.18
CA ARG A 7 -8.66 -6.53 0.07
C ARG A 7 -8.25 -7.32 1.30
N LEU A 8 -8.59 -8.60 1.37
CA LEU A 8 -8.15 -9.48 2.47
C LEU A 8 -6.63 -9.66 2.49
N SER A 9 -6.02 -9.96 1.34
CA SER A 9 -4.57 -10.16 1.23
C SER A 9 -3.80 -8.88 1.55
N LEU A 10 -4.30 -7.72 1.10
CA LEU A 10 -3.77 -6.40 1.42
C LEU A 10 -3.82 -6.15 2.93
N SER A 11 -4.98 -6.35 3.56
CA SER A 11 -5.17 -6.20 5.01
C SER A 11 -4.19 -7.04 5.81
N LEU A 12 -4.04 -8.32 5.44
CA LEU A 12 -3.13 -9.24 6.14
C LEU A 12 -1.66 -8.86 5.98
N THR A 13 -1.28 -8.35 4.80
CA THR A 13 0.09 -7.88 4.52
C THR A 13 0.39 -6.60 5.32
N LEU A 14 -0.55 -5.65 5.34
CA LEU A 14 -0.43 -4.43 6.14
C LEU A 14 -0.26 -4.77 7.62
N ILE A 15 -1.08 -5.66 8.14
CA ILE A 15 -1.03 -6.11 9.54
C ILE A 15 0.26 -6.86 9.88
N GLU A 16 0.84 -7.60 8.93
CA GLU A 16 2.13 -8.29 9.14
C GLU A 16 3.29 -7.29 9.19
N LYS A 17 3.31 -6.34 8.26
CA LYS A 17 4.43 -5.41 8.09
C LYS A 17 4.34 -4.22 9.02
N HIS A 18 3.14 -3.80 9.38
CA HIS A 18 2.91 -2.73 10.35
C HIS A 18 2.63 -3.27 11.74
N HIS A 19 3.33 -2.64 12.68
CA HIS A 19 3.37 -2.93 14.10
C HIS A 19 2.00 -3.19 14.75
N VAL A 20 2.06 -3.90 15.89
CA VAL A 20 0.96 -4.19 16.83
C VAL A 20 0.11 -2.96 17.21
N MET A 21 0.63 -1.75 16.95
CA MET A 21 0.06 -0.44 17.26
C MET A 21 -1.05 0.04 16.29
N LEU A 22 -1.25 -0.62 15.14
CA LEU A 22 -2.40 -0.29 14.27
C LEU A 22 -3.72 -0.43 15.08
N GLN A 23 -4.54 0.62 15.08
CA GLN A 23 -5.82 0.67 15.81
C GLN A 23 -7.02 0.47 14.88
N SER A 24 -6.88 0.86 13.61
CA SER A 24 -7.90 0.73 12.57
C SER A 24 -7.26 0.57 11.18
N VAL A 25 -7.95 -0.12 10.29
CA VAL A 25 -7.61 -0.27 8.87
C VAL A 25 -8.86 0.04 8.04
N GLU A 26 -8.72 0.95 7.09
CA GLU A 26 -9.73 1.23 6.06
C GLU A 26 -9.12 0.97 4.69
N ILE A 27 -9.81 0.17 3.87
CA ILE A 27 -9.45 -0.08 2.47
C ILE A 27 -10.69 0.18 1.64
N THR A 28 -10.59 1.08 0.69
CA THR A 28 -11.65 1.37 -0.27
C THR A 28 -11.15 1.18 -1.70
N ASP A 29 -12.04 0.86 -2.63
CA ASP A 29 -11.73 0.99 -4.06
C ASP A 29 -11.68 2.47 -4.49
N SER A 30 -11.15 2.71 -5.69
CA SER A 30 -10.99 4.06 -6.25
C SER A 30 -12.33 4.78 -6.44
N MET A 31 -13.40 4.03 -6.69
CA MET A 31 -14.75 4.59 -6.85
C MET A 31 -15.45 4.85 -5.51
N LYS A 32 -14.79 4.55 -4.38
CA LYS A 32 -15.34 4.62 -3.01
C LYS A 32 -16.60 3.75 -2.81
N GLN A 33 -16.78 2.69 -3.60
CA GLN A 33 -17.97 1.83 -3.58
C GLN A 33 -17.79 0.57 -2.72
N GLY A 34 -16.61 -0.03 -2.76
CA GLY A 34 -16.24 -1.20 -1.96
C GLY A 34 -15.34 -0.79 -0.80
N LYS A 35 -15.86 -0.87 0.43
CA LYS A 35 -15.15 -0.49 1.66
C LYS A 35 -14.97 -1.69 2.60
N LEU A 36 -13.75 -1.89 3.09
CA LEU A 36 -13.39 -2.77 4.19
C LEU A 36 -12.88 -1.89 5.34
N PHE A 37 -13.54 -1.97 6.48
CA PHE A 37 -13.16 -1.21 7.68
C PHE A 37 -13.06 -2.16 8.86
N VAL A 38 -11.92 -2.16 9.54
CA VAL A 38 -11.61 -3.09 10.63
C VAL A 38 -10.95 -2.30 11.77
N THR A 39 -11.44 -2.43 13.00
CA THR A 39 -10.89 -1.71 14.16
C THR A 39 -10.86 -2.58 15.41
N GLY A 40 -10.04 -2.20 16.39
CA GLY A 40 -10.08 -2.78 17.74
C GLY A 40 -10.00 -4.31 17.75
N GLU A 41 -11.01 -4.97 18.32
CA GLU A 41 -11.07 -6.43 18.45
C GLU A 41 -11.08 -7.16 17.11
N GLN A 42 -11.76 -6.62 16.09
CA GLN A 42 -11.79 -7.23 14.75
C GLN A 42 -10.39 -7.27 14.11
N LEU A 43 -9.53 -6.30 14.46
CA LEU A 43 -8.15 -6.28 14.00
C LEU A 43 -7.31 -7.36 14.67
N VAL A 44 -7.59 -7.65 15.95
CA VAL A 44 -6.98 -8.76 16.70
C VAL A 44 -7.41 -10.10 16.12
N GLU A 45 -8.70 -10.26 15.82
CA GLU A 45 -9.21 -11.46 15.15
C GLU A 45 -8.56 -11.66 13.78
N LEU A 46 -8.42 -10.59 13.00
CA LEU A 46 -7.80 -10.64 11.68
C LEU A 46 -6.30 -11.01 11.75
N ARG A 47 -5.59 -10.53 12.78
CA ARG A 47 -4.21 -10.94 13.10
C ARG A 47 -4.13 -12.44 13.40
N ASN A 48 -5.06 -12.95 14.20
CA ASN A 48 -5.11 -14.37 14.57
C ASN A 48 -5.50 -15.25 13.38
N PHE A 49 -6.45 -14.80 12.56
CA PHE A 49 -6.92 -15.49 11.36
C PHE A 49 -5.79 -15.68 10.34
N ARG A 50 -4.89 -14.71 10.17
CA ARG A 50 -3.69 -14.85 9.33
C ARG A 50 -2.88 -16.10 9.69
N ASN A 51 -2.65 -16.33 10.98
CA ASN A 51 -1.86 -17.48 11.44
C ASN A 51 -2.51 -18.83 11.07
N SER A 52 -3.81 -18.82 10.73
CA SER A 52 -4.57 -20.00 10.29
C SER A 52 -4.64 -20.18 8.77
N ILE A 53 -4.30 -19.16 7.97
CA ILE A 53 -4.35 -19.24 6.50
C ILE A 53 -3.04 -19.82 5.96
N THR A 54 -3.13 -20.94 5.23
CA THR A 54 -1.98 -21.65 4.67
C THR A 54 -1.61 -21.21 3.25
N SER A 55 -2.49 -20.50 2.53
CA SER A 55 -2.23 -20.03 1.18
C SER A 55 -2.85 -18.66 0.89
N LEU A 56 -1.99 -17.66 0.70
CA LEU A 56 -2.34 -16.36 0.14
C LEU A 56 -1.72 -16.22 -1.25
N PRO A 57 -2.33 -15.46 -2.17
CA PRO A 57 -1.67 -15.09 -3.42
C PRO A 57 -0.36 -14.37 -3.10
N LYS A 58 0.71 -14.72 -3.81
CA LYS A 58 2.02 -14.07 -3.61
C LYS A 58 1.91 -12.62 -4.04
N LEU A 59 2.14 -11.72 -3.08
CA LEU A 59 2.32 -10.30 -3.32
C LEU A 59 3.83 -10.01 -3.31
N ASN A 60 4.32 -9.33 -4.34
CA ASN A 60 5.59 -8.64 -4.29
C ASN A 60 5.34 -7.28 -3.64
N VAL A 61 6.01 -7.01 -2.52
CA VAL A 61 5.80 -5.80 -1.72
C VAL A 61 7.14 -5.08 -1.62
N LYS A 62 7.20 -3.86 -2.15
CA LYS A 62 8.30 -2.91 -1.89
C LYS A 62 7.82 -1.93 -0.83
N TYR A 63 8.67 -1.65 0.17
CA TYR A 63 8.36 -0.75 1.27
C TYR A 63 9.41 0.36 1.33
N TYR A 64 8.97 1.57 1.61
CA TYR A 64 9.82 2.74 1.80
C TYR A 64 9.43 3.40 3.10
N CYS A 65 10.33 3.40 4.08
CA CYS A 65 10.11 4.04 5.38
C CYS A 65 10.88 5.36 5.38
N VAL A 66 10.15 6.47 5.46
CA VAL A 66 10.72 7.81 5.49
C VAL A 66 10.39 8.43 6.86
N PRO A 67 11.37 8.52 7.79
CA PRO A 67 11.12 9.04 9.13
C PRO A 67 10.56 10.45 9.13
N VAL A 68 10.99 11.29 8.19
CA VAL A 68 10.49 12.65 7.97
C VAL A 68 10.49 12.92 6.47
N LEU A 69 9.32 13.17 5.90
CA LEU A 69 9.12 13.52 4.50
C LEU A 69 8.72 14.98 4.40
N HIS A 70 9.54 15.79 3.74
CA HIS A 70 9.24 17.19 3.47
C HIS A 70 8.48 17.29 2.15
N LEU A 71 7.42 18.10 2.14
CA LEU A 71 6.63 18.41 0.95
C LEU A 71 6.91 19.86 0.53
N PRO A 72 7.84 20.12 -0.42
CA PRO A 72 8.33 21.47 -0.71
C PRO A 72 7.29 22.45 -1.29
N SER A 73 6.36 21.94 -2.09
CA SER A 73 5.29 22.65 -2.80
C SER A 73 4.18 23.08 -1.85
N SER A 74 3.77 22.19 -0.94
CA SER A 74 2.74 22.48 0.07
C SER A 74 3.29 23.01 1.40
N GLY A 75 4.60 22.88 1.63
CA GLY A 75 5.29 23.28 2.86
C GLY A 75 5.06 22.35 4.06
N PHE A 76 4.35 21.24 3.88
CA PHE A 76 4.06 20.29 4.94
C PHE A 76 5.25 19.38 5.26
N VAL A 77 5.24 18.84 6.48
CA VAL A 77 6.18 17.82 6.93
C VAL A 77 5.38 16.64 7.46
N MET A 78 5.64 15.46 6.92
CA MET A 78 5.06 14.20 7.38
C MET A 78 6.09 13.41 8.17
N GLU A 79 5.82 13.19 9.45
CA GLU A 79 6.64 12.35 10.32
C GLU A 79 6.16 10.89 10.28
N GLY A 80 7.11 9.94 10.29
CA GLY A 80 6.82 8.51 10.38
C GLY A 80 6.12 7.92 9.15
N MET A 81 6.46 8.40 7.95
CA MET A 81 5.80 7.97 6.72
C MET A 81 6.26 6.58 6.30
N THR A 82 5.31 5.73 5.91
CA THR A 82 5.60 4.45 5.26
C THR A 82 4.81 4.34 3.97
N PHE A 83 5.50 4.09 2.87
CA PHE A 83 4.92 3.83 1.57
C PHE A 83 5.09 2.35 1.22
N MET A 84 4.04 1.72 0.68
CA MET A 84 4.11 0.34 0.21
C MET A 84 3.56 0.24 -1.21
N LEU A 85 4.40 -0.31 -2.08
CA LEU A 85 4.02 -0.69 -3.43
C LEU A 85 3.80 -2.20 -3.49
N MET A 86 2.61 -2.62 -3.91
CA MET A 86 2.21 -4.04 -3.90
C MET A 86 1.82 -4.50 -5.30
N LYS A 87 2.50 -5.52 -5.81
CA LYS A 87 2.23 -6.16 -7.11
C LYS A 87 1.83 -7.61 -6.90
N LEU A 88 0.74 -8.05 -7.53
CA LEU A 88 0.36 -9.46 -7.45
C LEU A 88 1.22 -10.29 -8.40
N VAL A 89 1.85 -11.34 -7.88
CA VAL A 89 2.69 -12.25 -8.68
C VAL A 89 1.79 -13.37 -9.20
N TYR A 90 1.25 -13.20 -10.40
CA TYR A 90 0.62 -14.30 -11.11
C TYR A 90 1.69 -15.19 -11.74
N ARG A 91 1.59 -16.50 -11.54
CA ARG A 91 2.51 -17.46 -12.18
C ARG A 91 2.08 -17.68 -13.63
N GLN A 92 2.56 -16.84 -14.56
CA GLN A 92 2.97 -17.29 -15.91
C GLN A 92 3.82 -16.24 -16.66
N GLU A 93 4.97 -16.75 -17.11
CA GLU A 93 5.74 -16.47 -18.34
C GLU A 93 6.38 -15.08 -18.53
N SER A 94 7.70 -15.10 -18.32
CA SER A 94 8.71 -14.65 -19.30
C SER A 94 8.50 -13.29 -19.95
N GLY A 95 9.15 -12.25 -19.43
CA GLY A 95 9.31 -11.01 -20.17
C GLY A 95 9.62 -9.80 -19.30
N ASP A 96 10.91 -9.49 -19.23
CA ASP A 96 11.54 -8.17 -19.09
C ASP A 96 11.11 -7.16 -18.02
N GLY A 97 12.12 -6.63 -17.35
CA GLY A 97 12.08 -5.33 -16.67
C GLY A 97 11.46 -5.34 -15.28
N ASP A 98 12.30 -5.36 -14.25
CA ASP A 98 11.99 -4.83 -12.92
C ASP A 98 11.95 -3.28 -12.99
N ASP A 99 11.19 -2.73 -13.94
CA ASP A 99 11.05 -1.29 -14.10
C ASP A 99 9.93 -0.80 -13.20
N ASP A 100 10.33 -0.42 -11.99
CA ASP A 100 9.46 0.29 -11.05
C ASP A 100 8.82 1.52 -11.70
N SER A 101 9.45 2.14 -12.71
CA SER A 101 8.88 3.26 -13.46
C SER A 101 7.57 2.87 -14.13
N ASP A 102 7.51 1.73 -14.82
CA ASP A 102 6.33 1.30 -15.58
C ASP A 102 5.14 1.01 -14.64
N MET A 103 5.41 0.44 -13.47
CA MET A 103 4.39 0.21 -12.44
C MET A 103 3.86 1.51 -11.81
N ILE A 104 4.72 2.51 -11.63
CA ILE A 104 4.33 3.79 -11.05
C ILE A 104 3.55 4.63 -12.07
N THR A 105 4.00 4.65 -13.33
CA THR A 105 3.40 5.50 -14.36
C THR A 105 1.96 5.07 -14.68
N GLY A 106 1.68 3.76 -14.70
CA GLY A 106 0.32 3.25 -14.94
C GLY A 106 -0.60 3.18 -13.72
N ALA A 107 -0.08 3.18 -12.49
CA ALA A 107 -0.90 3.05 -11.27
C ALA A 107 -1.26 4.40 -10.62
N PHE A 108 -0.54 5.47 -10.96
CA PHE A 108 -0.68 6.78 -10.32
C PHE A 108 -1.12 7.91 -11.27
N GLU A 109 -1.57 7.59 -12.49
CA GLU A 109 -2.46 8.46 -13.28
C GLU A 109 -3.83 8.55 -12.57
N PHE A 110 -3.86 9.18 -11.41
CA PHE A 110 -5.11 9.57 -10.77
C PHE A 110 -5.65 10.76 -11.56
N GLU A 111 -6.70 10.54 -12.35
CA GLU A 111 -7.43 11.60 -13.05
C GLU A 111 -8.22 12.53 -12.10
N ASP A 112 -8.10 12.37 -10.78
CA ASP A 112 -8.80 13.21 -9.81
C ASP A 112 -7.84 14.15 -9.06
N ASP A 113 -8.14 15.45 -9.21
CA ASP A 113 -7.62 16.65 -8.54
C ASP A 113 -7.72 16.62 -6.98
N GLU A 114 -7.98 15.48 -6.34
CA GLU A 114 -8.40 15.44 -4.93
C GLU A 114 -7.29 15.48 -3.88
N ASP A 115 -5.99 15.31 -4.19
CA ASP A 115 -4.95 15.54 -3.16
C ASP A 115 -3.54 15.83 -3.72
N GLY A 116 -3.27 17.11 -4.00
CA GLY A 116 -1.95 17.57 -4.42
C GLY A 116 -0.82 17.18 -3.45
N ALA A 117 -1.11 17.10 -2.14
CA ALA A 117 -0.15 16.68 -1.13
C ALA A 117 0.21 15.18 -1.23
N PHE A 118 -0.73 14.33 -1.64
CA PHE A 118 -0.47 12.90 -1.86
C PHE A 118 0.44 12.70 -3.08
N GLN A 119 0.12 13.36 -4.19
CA GLN A 119 0.93 13.31 -5.40
C GLN A 119 2.34 13.87 -5.19
N GLU A 120 2.43 14.95 -4.42
CA GLU A 120 3.71 15.52 -4.00
C GLU A 120 4.52 14.53 -3.17
N ALA A 121 3.91 13.88 -2.18
CA ALA A 121 4.58 12.90 -1.33
C ALA A 121 5.13 11.72 -2.13
N LEU A 122 4.35 11.18 -3.07
CA LEU A 122 4.82 10.12 -3.96
C LEU A 122 6.01 10.58 -4.81
N THR A 123 5.89 11.75 -5.42
CA THR A 123 6.94 12.34 -6.25
C THR A 123 8.25 12.47 -5.46
N GLU A 124 8.17 12.97 -4.24
CA GLU A 124 9.33 13.15 -3.36
C GLU A 124 9.96 11.80 -2.99
N ILE A 125 9.16 10.81 -2.62
CA ILE A 125 9.63 9.46 -2.28
C ILE A 125 10.36 8.83 -3.46
N PHE A 126 9.77 8.88 -4.66
CA PHE A 126 10.37 8.22 -5.83
C PHE A 126 11.61 8.94 -6.35
N LYS A 127 11.70 10.26 -6.19
CA LYS A 127 12.90 11.02 -6.58
C LYS A 127 14.03 10.86 -5.58
N ASN A 128 13.73 10.93 -4.28
CA ASN A 128 14.76 11.13 -3.25
C ASN A 128 14.95 9.93 -2.30
N HIS A 129 14.02 8.98 -2.30
CA HIS A 129 13.99 7.86 -1.34
C HIS A 129 13.90 6.47 -2.00
N LYS A 130 13.88 6.35 -3.33
CA LYS A 130 13.73 5.06 -4.06
C LYS A 130 14.90 4.08 -3.87
N ASN A 131 16.10 4.57 -3.55
CA ASN A 131 17.34 3.77 -3.51
C ASN A 131 18.03 3.73 -2.12
N LYS A 132 17.32 4.07 -1.05
CA LYS A 132 17.83 4.01 0.34
C LYS A 132 17.11 2.91 1.11
#